data_AF-A0A936K720-F1
#
_entry.id   AF-A0A936K720-F1
#
_cell.length_a   1.000
_cell.length_b   1.000
_cell.length_c   1.000
_cell.angle_alpha   90.00
_cell.angle_beta   90.00
_cell.angle_gamma   90.00
#
_symmetry.space_group_name_H-M   'P 1'
#
loop_
_entity.id
_entity.type
_entity.pdbx_description
1 polymer ?
#
loop_
_entity_poly.entity_id
_entity_poly.type
_entity_poly.pdbx_seq_one_letter_code
_entity_poly.pdbx_strand_id
1 'polypeptide(L)'
;MSDIKGALLVVVDGPKGEWKAKIDALTSDPEWMDLEIGVSYYGSKASEVESLLRQKYQAGPRPQWVLFGAGPRVVATGGTAPDAKAMAKVVEENGIRSVIQILRDFVRRNPDHLEARATLCSYLRPRASKKTLLRTGGKVEPMRPADESYDAVKEQKEREAKEEAKAREQQEEKPPLQLSAEDDQAIWGELADLLATTFRSGDWLEMQNPWTLTPDETAVHSPLMQEVSRTAAPEVERALARNPTSWSHWQLWLGLTRTFGGKPIRPLLDNLVPVPTYSAMNWPPYSVRDAYVKDARKRKDWTGIRDLLMPQIEMNRLWEAAQDQRTEWVIRKDGKIQENTETGDYWRGTFEPLVEALLWLGDAGKADDLVRERFGKHPWSGLPARAAAVALRCNQSNLAAQWSALGAGK
;
A
#
# COMPACT_ATOMS: atom_id res chain seq x y z
N MET A 1 10.92 -17.46 -25.08
CA MET A 1 11.46 -18.42 -24.08
C MET A 1 12.99 -18.36 -23.96
N SER A 2 13.72 -17.47 -24.65
CA SER A 2 15.19 -17.50 -24.69
C SER A 2 15.91 -16.98 -23.43
N ASP A 3 15.22 -16.40 -22.44
CA ASP A 3 15.84 -15.91 -21.19
C ASP A 3 14.99 -16.28 -19.96
N ILE A 4 14.93 -17.56 -19.60
CA ILE A 4 14.32 -17.97 -18.33
C ILE A 4 15.38 -17.81 -17.22
N LYS A 5 15.29 -16.71 -16.46
CA LYS A 5 16.25 -16.36 -15.38
C LYS A 5 16.05 -17.17 -14.07
N GLY A 6 15.07 -18.06 -14.01
CA GLY A 6 14.73 -18.87 -12.84
C GLY A 6 13.88 -20.08 -13.22
N ALA A 7 13.31 -20.79 -12.24
CA ALA A 7 12.36 -21.84 -12.54
C ALA A 7 11.03 -21.27 -13.04
N LEU A 8 10.39 -21.96 -13.99
CA LEU A 8 9.15 -21.53 -14.62
C LEU A 8 8.21 -22.72 -14.80
N LEU A 9 7.00 -22.62 -14.26
CA LEU A 9 5.92 -23.55 -14.55
C LEU A 9 5.11 -23.05 -15.76
N VAL A 10 5.27 -23.73 -16.89
CA VAL A 10 4.48 -23.49 -18.10
C VAL A 10 3.24 -24.36 -18.06
N VAL A 11 2.07 -23.76 -18.19
CA VAL A 11 0.77 -24.45 -18.19
C VAL A 11 0.15 -24.34 -19.58
N VAL A 12 -0.10 -25.49 -20.17
CA VAL A 12 -0.77 -25.66 -21.46
C VAL A 12 -2.26 -25.75 -21.18
N ASP A 13 -2.88 -24.60 -20.88
CA ASP A 13 -4.31 -24.53 -20.57
C ASP A 13 -5.13 -24.31 -21.84
N GLY A 14 -6.13 -25.16 -22.07
CA GLY A 14 -7.09 -24.93 -23.15
C GLY A 14 -7.98 -23.71 -22.90
N PRO A 15 -8.82 -23.31 -23.88
CA PRO A 15 -9.65 -22.09 -23.78
C PRO A 15 -10.67 -22.08 -22.62
N LYS A 16 -10.89 -23.22 -21.96
CA LYS A 16 -11.83 -23.35 -20.83
C LYS A 16 -11.25 -22.96 -19.46
N GLY A 17 -9.94 -22.76 -19.34
CA GLY A 17 -9.34 -22.27 -18.08
C GLY A 17 -9.32 -23.28 -16.92
N GLU A 18 -9.53 -24.57 -17.20
CA GLU A 18 -9.65 -25.61 -16.16
C GLU A 18 -8.32 -25.83 -15.42
N TRP A 19 -7.18 -25.62 -16.09
CA TRP A 19 -5.87 -25.75 -15.46
C TRP A 19 -5.48 -24.52 -14.66
N LYS A 20 -5.85 -23.33 -15.13
CA LYS A 20 -5.64 -22.11 -14.39
C LYS A 20 -6.19 -22.21 -12.97
N ALA A 21 -7.43 -22.67 -12.80
CA ALA A 21 -8.00 -22.81 -11.45
C ALA A 21 -7.21 -23.78 -10.55
N LYS A 22 -6.73 -24.91 -11.10
CA LYS A 22 -5.96 -25.91 -10.34
C LYS A 22 -4.57 -25.41 -9.97
N ILE A 23 -3.91 -24.71 -10.89
CA ILE A 23 -2.58 -24.13 -10.65
C ILE A 23 -2.67 -22.88 -9.77
N ASP A 24 -3.75 -22.11 -9.85
CA ASP A 24 -4.02 -21.00 -8.91
C ASP A 24 -4.22 -21.56 -7.49
N ALA A 25 -4.88 -22.71 -7.33
CA ALA A 25 -4.97 -23.41 -6.05
C ALA A 25 -3.59 -23.89 -5.55
N LEU A 26 -2.80 -24.52 -6.44
CA LEU A 26 -1.41 -24.93 -6.15
C LEU A 26 -0.55 -23.75 -5.69
N THR A 27 -0.59 -22.62 -6.40
CA THR A 27 0.21 -21.43 -6.08
C THR A 27 -0.28 -20.69 -4.83
N SER A 28 -1.48 -21.03 -4.37
CA SER A 28 -2.02 -20.59 -3.08
C SER A 28 -1.66 -21.53 -1.94
N ASP A 29 -0.99 -22.65 -2.22
CA ASP A 29 -0.48 -23.54 -1.17
C ASP A 29 0.75 -22.94 -0.48
N PRO A 30 0.80 -22.95 0.87
CA PRO A 30 1.94 -22.43 1.62
C PRO A 30 3.30 -23.04 1.26
N GLU A 31 3.38 -24.30 0.86
CA GLU A 31 4.63 -24.95 0.45
C GLU A 31 5.10 -24.45 -0.93
N TRP A 32 4.17 -24.15 -1.84
CA TRP A 32 4.51 -23.59 -3.15
C TRP A 32 4.95 -22.13 -3.07
N MET A 33 4.29 -21.32 -2.22
CA MET A 33 4.63 -19.90 -2.05
C MET A 33 6.12 -19.68 -1.72
N ASP A 34 6.74 -20.66 -1.07
CA ASP A 34 8.14 -20.63 -0.65
C ASP A 34 9.12 -20.76 -1.81
N LEU A 35 8.65 -21.27 -2.95
CA LEU A 35 9.46 -21.57 -4.13
C LEU A 35 9.56 -20.38 -5.09
N GLU A 36 8.57 -19.47 -5.07
CA GLU A 36 8.46 -18.30 -5.95
C GLU A 36 8.60 -18.63 -7.45
N ILE A 37 8.15 -19.83 -7.85
CA ILE A 37 8.20 -20.27 -9.23
C ILE A 37 7.16 -19.49 -10.03
N GLY A 38 7.62 -18.78 -11.05
CA GLY A 38 6.74 -18.08 -11.98
C GLY A 38 5.84 -19.07 -12.70
N VAL A 39 4.58 -18.67 -12.93
CA VAL A 39 3.62 -19.46 -13.72
C VAL A 39 3.28 -18.71 -14.99
N SER A 40 3.30 -19.40 -16.13
CA SER A 40 2.89 -18.86 -17.42
C SER A 40 1.77 -19.69 -18.02
N TYR A 41 0.64 -19.03 -18.29
CA TYR A 41 -0.53 -19.62 -18.92
C TYR A 41 -0.59 -19.21 -20.39
N TYR A 42 -0.85 -20.18 -21.28
CA TYR A 42 -0.82 -19.92 -22.73
C TYR A 42 -2.17 -20.00 -23.45
N GLY A 43 -3.27 -20.31 -22.75
CA GLY A 43 -4.65 -20.14 -23.22
C GLY A 43 -4.89 -20.48 -24.70
N SER A 44 -5.20 -19.48 -25.51
CA SER A 44 -5.48 -19.65 -26.95
C SER A 44 -4.29 -20.16 -27.77
N LYS A 45 -3.05 -20.02 -27.27
CA LYS A 45 -1.81 -20.52 -27.89
C LYS A 45 -1.39 -21.89 -27.35
N ALA A 46 -2.24 -22.57 -26.58
CA ALA A 46 -1.89 -23.84 -25.96
C ALA A 46 -1.40 -24.89 -26.97
N SER A 47 -2.02 -25.02 -28.14
CA SER A 47 -1.61 -25.98 -29.18
C SER A 47 -0.23 -25.69 -29.78
N GLU A 48 0.09 -24.41 -30.00
CA GLU A 48 1.41 -23.96 -30.47
C GLU A 48 2.48 -24.25 -29.40
N VAL A 49 2.18 -23.92 -28.14
CA VAL A 49 3.10 -24.13 -27.02
C VAL A 49 3.29 -25.61 -26.73
N GLU A 50 2.24 -26.43 -26.76
CA GLU A 50 2.35 -27.89 -26.64
C GLU A 50 3.28 -28.49 -27.70
N SER A 51 3.12 -28.03 -28.95
CA SER A 51 3.97 -28.47 -30.06
C SER A 51 5.42 -28.06 -29.85
N LEU A 52 5.66 -26.83 -29.41
CA LEU A 52 7.00 -26.34 -29.06
C LEU A 52 7.62 -27.14 -27.89
N LEU A 53 6.85 -27.42 -26.85
CA LEU A 53 7.28 -28.19 -25.67
C LEU A 53 7.72 -29.61 -26.06
N ARG A 54 6.97 -30.27 -26.95
CA ARG A 54 7.33 -31.60 -27.46
C ARG A 54 8.55 -31.56 -28.39
N GLN A 55 8.52 -30.70 -29.41
CA GLN A 55 9.53 -30.69 -30.45
C GLN A 55 10.90 -30.19 -29.95
N LYS A 56 10.90 -29.12 -29.14
CA LYS A 56 12.13 -28.46 -28.73
C LYS A 56 12.65 -28.96 -27.38
N TYR A 57 11.75 -29.28 -26.46
CA TYR A 57 12.10 -29.57 -25.07
C TYR A 57 11.84 -31.02 -24.66
N GLN A 58 11.43 -31.88 -25.61
CA GLN A 58 11.18 -33.31 -25.38
C GLN A 58 10.19 -33.56 -24.22
N ALA A 59 9.25 -32.62 -24.01
CA ALA A 59 8.16 -32.84 -23.06
C ALA A 59 7.32 -34.04 -23.54
N GLY A 60 6.77 -34.81 -22.60
CA GLY A 60 6.02 -36.05 -22.90
C GLY A 60 4.87 -35.87 -23.91
N PRO A 61 4.19 -36.94 -24.33
CA PRO A 61 3.29 -36.92 -25.50
C PRO A 61 2.11 -35.94 -25.40
N ARG A 62 1.66 -35.59 -24.18
CA ARG A 62 0.56 -34.65 -23.90
C ARG A 62 0.79 -33.88 -22.58
N PRO A 63 1.78 -32.98 -22.50
CA PRO A 63 2.07 -32.27 -21.27
C PRO A 63 0.99 -31.19 -21.08
N GLN A 64 0.29 -31.23 -19.96
CA GLN A 64 -0.61 -30.15 -19.53
C GLN A 64 0.16 -29.08 -18.75
N TRP A 65 1.30 -29.44 -18.19
CA TRP A 65 2.27 -28.52 -17.63
C TRP A 65 3.70 -29.04 -17.77
N VAL A 66 4.65 -28.11 -17.76
CA VAL A 66 6.10 -28.36 -17.78
C VAL A 66 6.76 -27.42 -16.79
N LEU A 67 7.51 -27.98 -15.85
CA LEU A 67 8.39 -27.23 -14.95
C LEU A 67 9.78 -27.15 -15.57
N PHE A 68 10.22 -25.94 -15.84
CA PHE A 68 11.59 -25.62 -16.21
C PHE A 68 12.41 -25.27 -14.97
N GLY A 69 13.64 -25.77 -14.90
CA GLY A 69 14.64 -25.30 -13.95
C GLY A 69 15.36 -24.05 -14.46
N ALA A 70 16.60 -23.83 -14.04
CA ALA A 70 17.44 -22.77 -14.61
C ALA A 70 17.71 -23.02 -16.11
N GLY A 71 17.42 -22.03 -16.96
CA GLY A 71 17.56 -22.14 -18.41
C GLY A 71 16.49 -23.02 -19.08
N PRO A 72 16.76 -23.62 -20.24
CA PRO A 72 15.78 -24.42 -21.00
C PRO A 72 15.60 -25.86 -20.48
N ARG A 73 16.15 -26.22 -19.31
CA ARG A 73 16.11 -27.60 -18.80
C ARG A 73 14.73 -27.93 -18.25
N VAL A 74 14.08 -28.93 -18.84
CA VAL A 74 12.87 -29.53 -18.30
C VAL A 74 13.22 -30.36 -17.07
N VAL A 75 12.53 -30.09 -15.96
CA VAL A 75 12.73 -30.74 -14.68
C VAL A 75 11.59 -31.72 -14.38
N ALA A 76 10.36 -31.34 -14.70
CA ALA A 76 9.22 -32.23 -14.61
C ALA A 76 8.15 -31.86 -15.64
N THR A 77 7.32 -32.84 -16.01
CA THR A 77 6.16 -32.63 -16.88
C THR A 77 5.01 -33.49 -16.38
N GLY A 78 3.77 -33.07 -16.58
CA GLY A 78 2.62 -33.89 -16.20
C GLY A 78 1.38 -33.60 -17.02
N GLY A 79 0.51 -34.62 -17.06
CA GLY A 79 -0.84 -34.54 -17.63
C GLY A 79 -1.94 -34.36 -16.58
N THR A 80 -1.60 -34.41 -15.29
CA THR A 80 -2.50 -34.24 -14.14
C THR A 80 -2.07 -33.06 -13.27
N ALA A 81 -3.00 -32.42 -12.57
CA ALA A 81 -2.66 -31.30 -11.68
C ALA A 81 -1.65 -31.78 -10.64
N PRO A 82 -0.51 -31.07 -10.51
CA PRO A 82 0.49 -31.50 -9.55
C PRO A 82 0.04 -31.14 -8.14
N ASP A 83 0.51 -31.94 -7.18
CA ASP A 83 0.37 -31.68 -5.75
C ASP A 83 1.48 -30.72 -5.27
N ALA A 84 1.16 -29.80 -4.34
CA ALA A 84 2.10 -28.78 -3.88
C ALA A 84 3.37 -29.39 -3.28
N LYS A 85 3.19 -30.40 -2.42
CA LYS A 85 4.28 -31.10 -1.75
C LYS A 85 5.13 -31.90 -2.72
N ALA A 86 4.48 -32.58 -3.66
CA ALA A 86 5.17 -33.30 -4.71
C ALA A 86 6.04 -32.36 -5.57
N MET A 87 5.53 -31.18 -5.91
CA MET A 87 6.29 -30.20 -6.67
C MET A 87 7.43 -29.57 -5.87
N ALA A 88 7.18 -29.22 -4.61
CA ALA A 88 8.22 -28.70 -3.73
C ALA A 88 9.39 -29.69 -3.63
N LYS A 89 9.09 -30.98 -3.50
CA LYS A 89 10.08 -32.05 -3.54
C LYS A 89 10.83 -32.13 -4.87
N VAL A 90 10.13 -32.09 -6.02
CA VAL A 90 10.78 -32.10 -7.35
C VAL A 90 11.74 -30.93 -7.53
N VAL A 91 11.34 -29.75 -7.06
CA VAL A 91 12.12 -28.51 -7.11
C VAL A 91 13.38 -28.66 -6.26
N GLU A 92 13.24 -29.17 -5.04
CA GLU A 92 14.35 -29.46 -4.12
C GLU A 92 15.33 -30.49 -4.68
N GLU A 93 14.84 -31.64 -5.17
CA GLU A 93 15.66 -32.73 -5.72
C GLU A 93 16.45 -32.31 -6.96
N ASN A 94 15.97 -31.31 -7.70
CA ASN A 94 16.66 -30.77 -8.86
C ASN A 94 17.56 -29.56 -8.52
N GLY A 95 17.74 -29.26 -7.24
CA GLY A 95 18.58 -28.16 -6.78
C GLY A 95 18.06 -26.78 -7.19
N ILE A 96 16.78 -26.66 -7.51
CA ILE A 96 16.15 -25.36 -7.79
C ILE A 96 15.96 -24.68 -6.44
N ARG A 97 16.59 -23.51 -6.29
CA ARG A 97 16.49 -22.71 -5.08
C ARG A 97 15.66 -21.46 -5.33
N SER A 98 14.77 -21.13 -4.39
CA SER A 98 14.05 -19.86 -4.45
C SER A 98 14.97 -18.69 -4.11
N VAL A 99 14.59 -17.48 -4.56
CA VAL A 99 15.33 -16.26 -4.25
C VAL A 99 15.40 -16.06 -2.73
N ILE A 100 14.31 -16.34 -2.01
CA ILE A 100 14.27 -16.34 -0.55
C ILE A 100 15.32 -17.30 0.05
N GLN A 101 15.41 -18.54 -0.43
CA GLN A 101 16.41 -19.50 0.10
C GLN A 101 17.84 -19.02 -0.15
N ILE A 102 18.12 -18.44 -1.33
CA ILE A 102 19.44 -17.88 -1.66
C ILE A 102 19.75 -16.70 -0.73
N LEU A 103 18.81 -15.78 -0.56
CA LEU A 103 18.95 -14.61 0.32
C LEU A 103 19.12 -15.01 1.78
N ARG A 104 18.35 -15.99 2.28
CA ARG A 104 18.49 -16.53 3.65
C ARG A 104 19.91 -17.03 3.91
N ASP A 105 20.44 -17.85 3.01
CA ASP A 105 21.80 -18.36 3.15
C ASP A 105 22.84 -17.26 3.07
N PHE A 106 22.64 -16.30 2.17
CA PHE A 106 23.54 -15.17 2.01
C PHE A 106 23.56 -14.29 3.27
N VAL A 107 22.38 -13.92 3.80
CA VAL A 107 22.23 -13.13 5.03
C VAL A 107 22.79 -13.88 6.23
N ARG A 108 22.61 -15.20 6.32
CA ARG A 108 23.20 -16.01 7.40
C ARG A 108 24.73 -15.95 7.40
N ARG A 109 25.36 -15.91 6.22
CA ARG A 109 26.83 -15.82 6.08
C ARG A 109 27.34 -14.39 6.18
N ASN A 110 26.49 -13.40 5.88
CA ASN A 110 26.83 -11.99 5.83
C ASN A 110 25.76 -11.17 6.61
N PRO A 111 25.68 -11.31 7.95
CA PRO A 111 24.61 -10.69 8.74
C PRO A 111 24.62 -9.14 8.68
N ASP A 112 25.77 -8.55 8.39
CA ASP A 112 25.96 -7.10 8.28
C ASP A 112 25.63 -6.54 6.89
N HIS A 113 25.27 -7.40 5.91
CA HIS A 113 24.91 -6.93 4.57
C HIS A 113 23.46 -6.41 4.55
N LEU A 114 23.31 -5.11 4.76
CA LEU A 114 22.02 -4.46 4.97
C LEU A 114 21.07 -4.59 3.79
N GLU A 115 21.56 -4.46 2.56
CA GLU A 115 20.75 -4.57 1.34
C GLU A 115 20.18 -5.98 1.16
N ALA A 116 20.96 -7.01 1.50
CA ALA A 116 20.49 -8.39 1.41
C ALA A 116 19.39 -8.66 2.44
N ARG A 117 19.50 -8.10 3.66
CA ARG A 117 18.45 -8.16 4.70
C ARG A 117 17.20 -7.41 4.28
N ALA A 118 17.34 -6.18 3.80
CA ALA A 118 16.21 -5.38 3.30
C ALA A 118 15.50 -6.08 2.13
N THR A 119 16.27 -6.69 1.22
CA THR A 119 15.74 -7.48 0.10
C THR A 119 15.00 -8.70 0.62
N LEU A 120 15.57 -9.45 1.56
CA LEU A 120 14.89 -10.60 2.17
C LEU A 120 13.58 -10.19 2.84
N CYS A 121 13.55 -9.09 3.61
CA CYS A 121 12.30 -8.56 4.17
C CYS A 121 11.26 -8.25 3.09
N SER A 122 11.68 -7.68 1.96
CA SER A 122 10.78 -7.34 0.85
C SER A 122 10.12 -8.56 0.19
N TYR A 123 10.77 -9.73 0.24
CA TYR A 123 10.21 -11.01 -0.23
C TYR A 123 9.37 -11.72 0.84
N LEU A 124 9.82 -11.71 2.11
CA LEU A 124 9.10 -12.35 3.21
C LEU A 124 7.74 -11.69 3.48
N ARG A 125 7.67 -10.35 3.35
CA ARG A 125 6.44 -9.57 3.62
C ARG A 125 5.24 -10.00 2.77
N PRO A 126 5.23 -9.89 1.43
CA PRO A 126 4.06 -10.27 0.60
C PRO A 126 3.65 -11.74 0.79
N ARG A 127 4.63 -12.62 1.05
CA ARG A 127 4.37 -14.03 1.40
C ARG A 127 3.62 -14.15 2.73
N ALA A 128 4.08 -13.46 3.77
CA ALA A 128 3.43 -13.45 5.07
C ALA A 128 2.00 -12.87 4.98
N SER A 129 1.80 -11.82 4.18
CA SER A 129 0.46 -11.27 3.94
C SER A 129 -0.46 -12.27 3.26
N LYS A 130 0.01 -12.95 2.21
CA LYS A 130 -0.79 -13.96 1.51
C LYS A 130 -1.19 -15.11 2.43
N LYS A 131 -0.26 -15.63 3.23
CA LYS A 131 -0.55 -16.70 4.22
C LYS A 131 -1.52 -16.22 5.30
N THR A 132 -1.37 -14.98 5.78
CA THR A 132 -2.28 -14.37 6.75
C THR A 132 -3.70 -14.27 6.20
N LEU A 133 -3.88 -13.77 4.97
CA LEU A 133 -5.19 -13.68 4.33
C LEU A 133 -5.87 -15.04 4.20
N LEU A 134 -5.13 -16.08 3.80
CA LEU A 134 -5.66 -17.44 3.74
C LEU A 134 -6.13 -17.96 5.10
N ARG A 135 -5.40 -17.64 6.17
CA ARG A 135 -5.77 -18.05 7.54
C ARG A 135 -6.94 -17.26 8.10
N THR A 136 -7.05 -15.98 7.77
CA THR A 136 -8.12 -15.10 8.29
C THR A 136 -9.37 -15.09 7.42
N GLY A 137 -9.40 -15.87 6.34
CA GLY A 137 -10.51 -15.89 5.38
C GLY A 137 -10.57 -14.64 4.49
N GLY A 138 -9.49 -13.86 4.45
CA GLY A 138 -9.33 -12.74 3.53
C GLY A 138 -9.22 -13.21 2.08
N LYS A 139 -9.69 -12.38 1.14
CA LYS A 139 -9.53 -12.66 -0.29
C LYS A 139 -8.06 -12.43 -0.68
N VAL A 140 -7.44 -13.47 -1.23
CA VAL A 140 -6.15 -13.36 -1.89
C VAL A 140 -6.42 -12.99 -3.35
N GLU A 141 -5.96 -11.82 -3.80
CA GLU A 141 -6.00 -11.50 -5.22
C GLU A 141 -5.12 -12.49 -6.00
N PRO A 142 -5.66 -13.18 -7.02
CA PRO A 142 -4.86 -14.05 -7.87
C PRO A 142 -3.80 -13.23 -8.61
N MET A 143 -2.62 -13.82 -8.78
CA MET A 143 -1.52 -13.20 -9.52
C MET A 143 -1.97 -12.98 -10.97
N ARG A 144 -2.08 -11.73 -11.40
CA ARG A 144 -2.67 -11.39 -12.71
C ARG A 144 -1.75 -11.81 -13.87
N PRO A 145 -2.30 -12.28 -15.00
CA PRO A 145 -1.54 -12.49 -16.22
C PRO A 145 -0.92 -11.17 -16.72
N ALA A 146 0.27 -11.24 -17.31
CA ALA A 146 0.97 -10.06 -17.85
C ALA A 146 0.29 -9.44 -19.10
N ASP A 147 -0.70 -10.11 -19.68
CA ASP A 147 -1.24 -9.81 -21.01
C ASP A 147 -2.57 -9.03 -20.99
N GLU A 148 -3.09 -8.63 -19.82
CA GLU A 148 -4.31 -7.82 -19.76
C GLU A 148 -4.03 -6.35 -20.12
N SER A 149 -4.83 -5.79 -21.03
CA SER A 149 -4.75 -4.38 -21.43
C SER A 149 -4.90 -3.44 -20.22
N TYR A 150 -3.94 -2.52 -20.06
CA TYR A 150 -3.85 -1.58 -18.94
C TYR A 150 -5.16 -0.79 -18.71
N ASP A 151 -5.84 -0.39 -19.78
CA ASP A 151 -7.03 0.46 -19.70
C ASP A 151 -8.26 -0.29 -19.17
N ALA A 152 -8.50 -1.50 -19.67
CA ALA A 152 -9.59 -2.35 -19.19
C ALA A 152 -9.38 -2.74 -17.71
N VAL A 153 -8.13 -3.00 -17.34
CA VAL A 153 -7.70 -3.27 -15.97
C VAL A 153 -7.95 -2.07 -15.06
N LYS A 154 -7.64 -0.87 -15.51
CA LYS A 154 -7.82 0.36 -14.72
C LYS A 154 -9.30 0.60 -14.43
N GLU A 155 -10.17 0.49 -15.44
CA GLU A 155 -11.61 0.71 -15.27
C GLU A 155 -12.26 -0.34 -14.34
N GLN A 156 -11.89 -1.62 -14.49
CA GLN A 156 -12.36 -2.68 -13.61
C GLN A 156 -11.89 -2.44 -12.16
N LYS A 157 -10.62 -2.07 -11.95
CA LYS A 157 -10.09 -1.77 -10.62
C LYS A 157 -10.78 -0.57 -9.98
N GLU A 158 -11.04 0.49 -10.74
CA GLU A 158 -11.76 1.66 -10.22
C GLU A 158 -13.19 1.32 -9.81
N ARG A 159 -13.84 0.39 -10.52
CA ARG A 159 -15.18 -0.09 -10.17
C ARG A 159 -15.16 -1.01 -8.95
N GLU A 160 -14.29 -2.01 -8.92
CA GLU A 160 -14.11 -2.92 -7.79
C GLU A 160 -13.73 -2.14 -6.52
N ALA A 161 -12.81 -1.17 -6.62
CA ALA A 161 -12.41 -0.32 -5.49
C ALA A 161 -13.57 0.55 -4.99
N LYS A 162 -14.44 1.06 -5.88
CA LYS A 162 -15.64 1.80 -5.46
C LYS A 162 -16.67 0.90 -4.79
N GLU A 163 -16.91 -0.29 -5.34
CA GLU A 163 -17.82 -1.28 -4.77
C GLU A 163 -17.31 -1.79 -3.40
N GLU A 164 -16.03 -2.06 -3.29
CA GLU A 164 -15.38 -2.49 -2.04
C GLU A 164 -15.35 -1.35 -1.01
N ALA A 165 -15.04 -0.11 -1.41
CA ALA A 165 -15.11 1.05 -0.51
C ALA A 165 -16.53 1.22 0.07
N LYS A 166 -17.56 1.06 -0.78
CA LYS A 166 -18.96 1.12 -0.35
C LYS A 166 -19.34 -0.06 0.56
N ALA A 167 -18.83 -1.26 0.27
CA ALA A 167 -19.05 -2.43 1.13
C ALA A 167 -18.35 -2.28 2.49
N ARG A 168 -17.14 -1.73 2.52
CA ARG A 168 -16.38 -1.43 3.74
C ARG A 168 -17.05 -0.35 4.58
N GLU A 169 -17.62 0.68 3.96
CA GLU A 169 -18.38 1.74 4.66
C GLU A 169 -19.64 1.19 5.35
N GLN A 170 -20.19 0.07 4.87
CA GLN A 170 -21.39 -0.57 5.43
C GLN A 170 -21.08 -1.71 6.42
N GLN A 171 -19.84 -2.19 6.50
CA GLN A 171 -19.45 -3.17 7.50
C GLN A 171 -19.06 -2.47 8.80
N GLU A 172 -19.79 -2.75 9.88
CA GLU A 172 -19.28 -2.46 11.24
C GLU A 172 -17.92 -3.15 11.40
N GLU A 173 -16.88 -2.35 11.68
CA GLU A 173 -15.50 -2.82 11.82
C GLU A 173 -15.39 -3.78 13.01
N LYS A 174 -15.56 -5.08 12.73
CA LYS A 174 -15.17 -6.11 13.69
C LYS A 174 -13.65 -6.02 13.89
N PRO A 175 -13.15 -6.19 15.13
CA PRO A 175 -11.71 -6.22 15.37
C PRO A 175 -11.06 -7.27 14.48
N PRO A 176 -9.85 -7.00 13.95
CA PRO A 176 -9.17 -7.94 13.07
C PRO A 176 -8.96 -9.26 13.79
N LEU A 177 -9.38 -10.37 13.16
CA LEU A 177 -9.16 -11.71 13.66
C LEU A 177 -7.66 -11.94 13.84
N GLN A 178 -7.23 -12.20 15.07
CA GLN A 178 -5.82 -12.45 15.37
C GLN A 178 -5.43 -13.88 14.98
N LEU A 179 -4.20 -14.04 14.48
CA LEU A 179 -3.60 -15.36 14.25
C LEU A 179 -3.40 -16.09 15.58
N SER A 180 -3.42 -17.43 15.52
CA SER A 180 -2.95 -18.27 16.62
C SER A 180 -1.45 -18.05 16.82
N ALA A 181 -0.92 -18.26 18.03
CA ALA A 181 0.52 -18.08 18.28
C ALA A 181 1.40 -18.99 17.39
N GLU A 182 0.92 -20.19 17.09
CA GLU A 182 1.60 -21.14 16.19
C GLU A 182 1.61 -20.65 14.74
N ASP A 183 0.44 -20.26 14.20
CA ASP A 183 0.36 -19.70 12.84
C ASP A 183 1.15 -18.39 12.73
N ASP A 184 1.09 -17.54 13.75
CA ASP A 184 1.79 -16.26 13.77
C ASP A 184 3.30 -16.44 13.71
N GLN A 185 3.85 -17.34 14.52
CA GLN A 185 5.27 -17.69 14.48
C GLN A 185 5.66 -18.31 13.13
N ALA A 186 4.83 -19.21 12.58
CA ALA A 186 5.11 -19.88 11.31
C ALA A 186 5.05 -18.93 10.10
N ILE A 187 4.20 -17.91 10.15
CA ILE A 187 3.98 -16.96 9.04
C ILE A 187 4.91 -15.76 9.14
N TRP A 188 4.99 -15.13 10.32
CA TRP A 188 5.67 -13.86 10.54
C TRP A 188 7.00 -13.96 11.28
N GLY A 189 7.27 -15.07 11.99
CA GLY A 189 8.40 -15.18 12.92
C GLY A 189 9.75 -14.78 12.33
N GLU A 190 10.10 -15.28 11.14
CA GLU A 190 11.37 -14.93 10.50
C GLU A 190 11.46 -13.44 10.15
N LEU A 191 10.37 -12.84 9.63
CA LEU A 191 10.34 -11.42 9.32
C LEU A 191 10.39 -10.58 10.60
N ALA A 192 9.66 -10.99 11.64
CA ALA A 192 9.66 -10.34 12.94
C ALA A 192 11.06 -10.32 13.56
N ASP A 193 11.79 -11.43 13.52
CA ASP A 193 13.17 -11.54 14.03
C ASP A 193 14.13 -10.63 13.26
N LEU A 194 14.04 -10.62 11.93
CA LEU A 194 14.86 -9.75 11.07
C LEU A 194 14.57 -8.28 11.37
N LEU A 195 13.30 -7.87 11.44
CA LEU A 195 12.91 -6.50 11.73
C LEU A 195 13.34 -6.08 13.13
N ALA A 196 13.06 -6.90 14.16
CA ALA A 196 13.46 -6.62 15.53
C ALA A 196 14.97 -6.44 15.67
N THR A 197 15.76 -7.28 14.99
CA THR A 197 17.22 -7.15 14.95
C THR A 197 17.64 -5.85 14.27
N THR A 198 17.06 -5.54 13.11
CA THR A 198 17.36 -4.34 12.31
C THR A 198 17.06 -3.04 13.07
N PHE A 199 15.92 -2.97 13.76
CA PHE A 199 15.58 -1.80 14.57
C PHE A 199 16.45 -1.67 15.80
N ARG A 200 16.78 -2.78 16.47
CA ARG A 200 17.60 -2.78 17.70
C ARG A 200 19.05 -2.38 17.44
N SER A 201 19.64 -2.82 16.32
CA SER A 201 21.01 -2.43 15.95
C SER A 201 21.11 -1.00 15.43
N GLY A 202 19.99 -0.43 14.96
CA GLY A 202 19.98 0.88 14.30
C GLY A 202 20.35 0.82 12.81
N ASP A 203 20.64 -0.37 12.27
CA ASP A 203 21.04 -0.59 10.86
C ASP A 203 20.06 0.01 9.85
N TRP A 204 18.78 0.08 10.21
CA TRP A 204 17.73 0.65 9.37
C TRP A 204 17.99 2.13 9.00
N LEU A 205 18.78 2.86 9.79
CA LEU A 205 19.15 4.25 9.47
C LEU A 205 20.11 4.35 8.29
N GLU A 206 20.93 3.32 8.08
CA GLU A 206 21.96 3.26 7.01
C GLU A 206 21.43 2.58 5.74
N MET A 207 20.23 1.99 5.78
CA MET A 207 19.62 1.35 4.62
C MET A 207 19.21 2.39 3.58
N GLN A 208 19.51 2.12 2.30
CA GLN A 208 19.09 2.99 1.19
C GLN A 208 17.56 3.11 1.08
N ASN A 209 16.82 2.05 1.42
CA ASN A 209 15.37 1.97 1.28
C ASN A 209 14.72 1.43 2.56
N PRO A 210 14.73 2.19 3.66
CA PRO A 210 14.31 1.64 4.95
C PRO A 210 12.78 1.41 5.00
N TRP A 211 12.01 2.00 4.08
CA TRP A 211 10.58 1.73 3.90
C TRP A 211 10.26 0.28 3.48
N THR A 212 11.24 -0.52 3.04
CA THR A 212 11.05 -1.97 2.82
C THR A 212 10.81 -2.72 4.13
N LEU A 213 11.18 -2.14 5.27
CA LEU A 213 10.96 -2.67 6.61
C LEU A 213 9.52 -2.42 7.12
N THR A 214 8.75 -1.60 6.41
CA THR A 214 7.38 -1.26 6.80
C THR A 214 6.47 -2.49 6.71
N PRO A 215 5.81 -2.92 7.79
CA PRO A 215 4.80 -3.97 7.72
C PRO A 215 3.64 -3.58 6.80
N ASP A 216 2.99 -4.56 6.18
CA ASP A 216 1.79 -4.30 5.38
C ASP A 216 0.51 -4.31 6.22
N GLU A 217 -0.64 -4.07 5.58
CA GLU A 217 -1.95 -3.98 6.24
C GLU A 217 -2.39 -5.28 6.94
N THR A 218 -1.91 -6.44 6.49
CA THR A 218 -2.26 -7.73 7.10
C THR A 218 -1.50 -8.00 8.40
N ALA A 219 -0.42 -7.27 8.68
CA ALA A 219 0.33 -7.38 9.92
C ALA A 219 -0.52 -7.04 11.17
N VAL A 220 -1.67 -6.36 11.01
CA VAL A 220 -2.65 -6.14 12.10
C VAL A 220 -3.21 -7.45 12.68
N HIS A 221 -3.14 -8.55 11.93
CA HIS A 221 -3.56 -9.88 12.39
C HIS A 221 -2.47 -10.63 13.16
N SER A 222 -1.26 -10.09 13.23
CA SER A 222 -0.08 -10.72 13.82
C SER A 222 0.31 -10.07 15.15
N PRO A 223 0.07 -10.73 16.31
CA PRO A 223 0.58 -10.28 17.59
C PRO A 223 2.11 -10.05 17.62
N LEU A 224 2.90 -10.89 16.94
CA LEU A 224 4.36 -10.73 16.83
C LEU A 224 4.73 -9.42 16.12
N MET A 225 4.12 -9.15 14.96
CA MET A 225 4.42 -7.94 14.19
C MET A 225 3.94 -6.68 14.90
N GLN A 226 2.81 -6.75 15.62
CA GLN A 226 2.37 -5.67 16.49
C GLN A 226 3.42 -5.35 17.56
N GLU A 227 3.99 -6.37 18.20
CA GLU A 227 4.99 -6.19 19.26
C GLU A 227 6.31 -5.61 18.72
N VAL A 228 6.80 -6.15 17.60
CA VAL A 228 7.97 -5.58 16.89
C VAL A 228 7.71 -4.12 16.55
N SER A 229 6.52 -3.80 16.04
CA SER A 229 6.18 -2.44 15.65
C SER A 229 6.05 -1.48 16.82
N ARG A 230 5.46 -1.91 17.95
CA ARG A 230 5.41 -1.12 19.19
C ARG A 230 6.81 -0.82 19.73
N THR A 231 7.70 -1.81 19.67
CA THR A 231 9.09 -1.67 20.11
C THR A 231 9.89 -0.75 19.19
N ALA A 232 9.69 -0.84 17.88
CA ALA A 232 10.41 -0.06 16.88
C ALA A 232 9.93 1.39 16.74
N ALA A 233 8.63 1.66 16.93
CA ALA A 233 8.05 2.99 16.68
C ALA A 233 8.75 4.12 17.45
N PRO A 234 9.09 4.00 18.76
CA PRO A 234 9.84 5.03 19.47
C PRO A 234 11.20 5.36 18.86
N GLU A 235 11.94 4.37 18.32
CA GLU A 235 13.22 4.63 17.63
C GLU A 235 13.02 5.47 16.37
N VAL A 236 11.96 5.16 15.60
CA VAL A 236 11.61 5.93 14.39
C VAL A 236 11.17 7.35 14.75
N GLU A 237 10.43 7.53 15.84
CA GLU A 237 10.06 8.86 16.35
C GLU A 237 11.30 9.69 16.73
N ARG A 238 12.30 9.07 17.38
CA ARG A 238 13.57 9.75 17.70
C ARG A 238 14.36 10.11 16.43
N ALA A 239 14.31 9.28 15.41
CA ALA A 239 14.93 9.61 14.12
C ALA A 239 14.19 10.74 13.37
N LEU A 240 12.86 10.78 13.45
CA LEU A 240 12.05 11.88 12.96
C LEU A 240 12.37 13.19 13.69
N ALA A 241 12.60 13.14 15.00
CA ALA A 241 13.02 14.32 15.76
C ALA A 241 14.36 14.90 15.29
N ARG A 242 15.28 14.03 14.83
CA ARG A 242 16.57 14.47 14.24
C ARG A 242 16.43 14.93 12.79
N ASN A 243 15.52 14.34 12.01
CA ASN A 243 15.29 14.67 10.61
C ASN A 243 13.78 14.63 10.29
N PRO A 244 13.04 15.70 10.62
CA PRO A 244 11.59 15.73 10.48
C PRO A 244 11.14 15.76 9.02
N THR A 245 12.03 16.08 8.09
CA THR A 245 11.78 16.10 6.64
C THR A 245 12.00 14.75 5.96
N SER A 246 12.48 13.72 6.67
CA SER A 246 12.73 12.39 6.09
C SER A 246 11.43 11.69 5.71
N TRP A 247 11.15 11.63 4.40
CA TRP A 247 9.98 10.91 3.88
C TRP A 247 9.96 9.43 4.30
N SER A 248 11.12 8.77 4.23
CA SER A 248 11.25 7.34 4.56
C SER A 248 10.96 7.06 6.04
N HIS A 249 11.40 7.95 6.95
CA HIS A 249 11.10 7.78 8.38
C HIS A 249 9.59 7.94 8.67
N TRP A 250 8.93 8.88 7.98
CA TRP A 250 7.49 9.03 8.12
C TRP A 250 6.71 7.82 7.58
N GLN A 251 7.12 7.26 6.43
CA GLN A 251 6.50 6.04 5.90
C GLN A 251 6.66 4.86 6.86
N LEU A 252 7.84 4.72 7.47
CA LEU A 252 8.08 3.70 8.50
C LEU A 252 7.19 3.92 9.72
N TRP A 253 7.18 5.13 10.28
CA TRP A 253 6.36 5.44 11.45
C TRP A 253 4.87 5.13 11.21
N LEU A 254 4.36 5.53 10.04
CA LEU A 254 2.97 5.29 9.66
C LEU A 254 2.66 3.79 9.56
N GLY A 255 3.47 3.01 8.86
CA GLY A 255 3.18 1.58 8.73
C GLY A 255 3.41 0.79 10.00
N LEU A 256 4.40 1.13 10.83
CA LEU A 256 4.57 0.51 12.15
C LEU A 256 3.35 0.80 13.04
N THR A 257 2.93 2.06 13.15
CA THR A 257 1.81 2.43 14.02
C THR A 257 0.49 1.80 13.58
N ARG A 258 0.25 1.67 12.27
CA ARG A 258 -0.94 0.98 11.72
C ARG A 258 -1.10 -0.44 12.22
N THR A 259 -0.01 -1.19 12.39
CA THR A 259 -0.09 -2.59 12.83
C THR A 259 -0.81 -2.74 14.18
N PHE A 260 -0.67 -1.76 15.08
CA PHE A 260 -1.25 -1.77 16.42
C PHE A 260 -2.38 -0.75 16.61
N GLY A 261 -3.10 -0.40 15.53
CA GLY A 261 -4.30 0.46 15.57
C GLY A 261 -4.06 1.95 15.32
N GLY A 262 -2.81 2.34 15.07
CA GLY A 262 -2.38 3.73 14.91
C GLY A 262 -1.95 4.36 16.24
N LYS A 263 -1.33 5.54 16.14
CA LYS A 263 -0.94 6.36 17.29
C LYS A 263 -1.40 7.80 17.05
N PRO A 264 -1.85 8.54 18.08
CA PRO A 264 -2.09 9.97 17.94
C PRO A 264 -0.84 10.68 17.42
N ILE A 265 -0.99 11.50 16.38
CA ILE A 265 0.14 12.20 15.77
C ILE A 265 0.59 13.42 16.58
N ARG A 266 -0.31 14.02 17.38
CA ARG A 266 -0.03 15.25 18.13
C ARG A 266 1.22 15.18 19.02
N PRO A 267 1.40 14.16 19.88
CA PRO A 267 2.61 14.05 20.71
C PRO A 267 3.90 13.95 19.87
N LEU A 268 3.83 13.37 18.66
CA LEU A 268 4.97 13.36 17.76
C LEU A 268 5.21 14.78 17.23
N LEU A 269 4.19 15.43 16.64
CA LEU A 269 4.33 16.79 16.07
C LEU A 269 4.85 17.81 17.09
N ASP A 270 4.41 17.74 18.35
CA ASP A 270 4.86 18.65 19.42
C ASP A 270 6.38 18.56 19.68
N ASN A 271 7.00 17.43 19.35
CA ASN A 271 8.44 17.20 19.50
C ASN A 271 9.24 17.43 18.21
N LEU A 272 8.57 17.75 17.10
CA LEU A 272 9.21 17.96 15.81
C LEU A 272 9.26 19.44 15.50
N VAL A 273 10.47 19.97 15.31
CA VAL A 273 10.68 21.34 14.83
C VAL A 273 10.93 21.27 13.33
N PRO A 274 9.98 21.65 12.46
CA PRO A 274 10.22 21.63 11.03
C PRO A 274 11.36 22.58 10.67
N VAL A 275 12.27 22.15 9.81
CA VAL A 275 13.30 23.03 9.24
C VAL A 275 12.57 24.06 8.37
N PRO A 276 12.86 25.37 8.49
CA PRO A 276 12.21 26.42 7.71
C PRO A 276 12.69 26.41 6.24
N THR A 277 12.34 25.35 5.52
CA THR A 277 12.60 25.15 4.10
C THR A 277 11.27 25.06 3.35
N TYR A 278 11.30 25.12 2.01
CA TYR A 278 10.10 24.90 1.18
C TYR A 278 9.38 23.58 1.51
N SER A 279 10.11 22.57 1.97
CA SER A 279 9.56 21.29 2.44
C SER A 279 8.74 21.38 3.74
N ALA A 280 8.85 22.46 4.52
CA ALA A 280 8.03 22.68 5.71
C ALA A 280 6.53 22.75 5.35
N MET A 281 6.18 23.30 4.17
CA MET A 281 4.78 23.33 3.70
C MET A 281 4.21 21.94 3.39
N ASN A 282 5.10 20.97 3.16
CA ASN A 282 4.73 19.59 2.89
C ASN A 282 5.09 18.70 4.08
N TRP A 283 5.01 19.26 5.30
CA TRP A 283 5.35 18.55 6.52
C TRP A 283 4.11 18.35 7.41
N PRO A 284 3.76 17.11 7.81
CA PRO A 284 4.30 15.84 7.30
C PRO A 284 4.07 15.67 5.79
N PRO A 285 4.81 14.76 5.12
CA PRO A 285 4.63 14.49 3.69
C PRO A 285 3.18 14.22 3.33
N TYR A 286 2.72 14.69 2.17
CA TYR A 286 1.33 14.56 1.74
C TYR A 286 0.79 13.12 1.85
N SER A 287 1.57 12.13 1.41
CA SER A 287 1.18 10.72 1.50
C SER A 287 0.93 10.24 2.93
N VAL A 288 1.66 10.81 3.89
CA VAL A 288 1.54 10.50 5.33
C VAL A 288 0.31 11.19 5.90
N ARG A 289 0.07 12.46 5.51
CA ARG A 289 -1.13 13.19 5.91
C ARG A 289 -2.40 12.51 5.40
N ASP A 290 -2.46 12.20 4.11
CA ASP A 290 -3.62 11.53 3.50
C ASP A 290 -3.90 10.18 4.16
N ALA A 291 -2.84 9.39 4.35
CA ALA A 291 -2.91 8.12 5.07
C ALA A 291 -3.42 8.27 6.53
N TYR A 292 -2.84 9.21 7.29
CA TYR A 292 -3.25 9.47 8.67
C TYR A 292 -4.69 9.94 8.75
N VAL A 293 -5.11 10.87 7.89
CA VAL A 293 -6.48 11.40 7.83
C VAL A 293 -7.47 10.28 7.53
N LYS A 294 -7.16 9.38 6.59
CA LYS A 294 -7.99 8.21 6.29
C LYS A 294 -8.15 7.32 7.51
N ASP A 295 -7.06 7.03 8.22
CA ASP A 295 -7.11 6.17 9.40
C ASP A 295 -7.81 6.85 10.59
N ALA A 296 -7.58 8.14 10.79
CA ALA A 296 -8.22 8.93 11.83
C ALA A 296 -9.73 9.08 11.59
N ARG A 297 -10.16 9.27 10.33
CA ARG A 297 -11.58 9.26 9.95
C ARG A 297 -12.26 7.94 10.31
N LYS A 298 -11.64 6.79 10.00
CA LYS A 298 -12.16 5.47 10.38
C LYS A 298 -12.37 5.35 11.88
N ARG A 299 -11.39 5.81 12.67
CA ARG A 299 -11.46 5.83 14.14
C ARG A 299 -12.31 6.96 14.72
N LYS A 300 -12.91 7.82 13.90
CA LYS A 300 -13.61 9.06 14.30
C LYS A 300 -12.75 9.98 15.18
N ASP A 301 -11.43 9.95 14.99
CA ASP A 301 -10.45 10.81 15.67
C ASP A 301 -10.38 12.20 14.99
N TRP A 302 -11.46 12.97 15.13
CA TRP A 302 -11.56 14.31 14.57
C TRP A 302 -10.55 15.28 15.19
N THR A 303 -10.23 15.08 16.47
CA THR A 303 -9.18 15.84 17.18
C THR A 303 -7.82 15.64 16.50
N GLY A 304 -7.44 14.40 16.21
CA GLY A 304 -6.19 14.09 15.53
C GLY A 304 -6.10 14.68 14.11
N ILE A 305 -7.22 14.71 13.37
CA ILE A 305 -7.27 15.37 12.04
C ILE A 305 -7.05 16.88 12.17
N ARG A 306 -7.76 17.53 13.10
CA ARG A 306 -7.58 18.97 13.37
C ARG A 306 -6.15 19.29 13.78
N ASP A 307 -5.61 18.51 14.72
CA ASP A 307 -4.28 18.71 15.29
C ASP A 307 -3.15 18.55 14.25
N LEU A 308 -3.37 17.71 13.24
CA LEU A 308 -2.47 17.55 12.11
C LEU A 308 -2.59 18.69 11.09
N LEU A 309 -3.82 19.04 10.71
CA LEU A 309 -4.07 19.88 9.53
C LEU A 309 -4.17 21.37 9.85
N MET A 310 -4.61 21.76 11.05
CA MET A 310 -4.73 23.18 11.41
C MET A 310 -3.38 23.93 11.40
N PRO A 311 -2.30 23.41 12.04
CA PRO A 311 -0.99 24.09 11.98
C PRO A 311 -0.48 24.25 10.55
N GLN A 312 -0.82 23.31 9.67
CA GLN A 312 -0.47 23.39 8.25
C GLN A 312 -1.19 24.54 7.55
N ILE A 313 -2.50 24.71 7.79
CA ILE A 313 -3.24 25.85 7.24
C ILE A 313 -2.68 27.18 7.75
N GLU A 314 -2.35 27.26 9.04
CA GLU A 314 -1.78 28.46 9.63
C GLU A 314 -0.40 28.79 9.03
N MET A 315 0.46 27.79 8.85
CA MET A 315 1.74 27.96 8.18
C MET A 315 1.57 28.38 6.71
N ASN A 316 0.60 27.78 5.99
CA ASN A 316 0.29 28.18 4.62
C ASN A 316 -0.20 29.63 4.55
N ARG A 317 -1.01 30.09 5.50
CA ARG A 317 -1.45 31.49 5.58
C ARG A 317 -0.27 32.45 5.77
N LEU A 318 0.66 32.11 6.66
CA LEU A 318 1.86 32.93 6.89
C LEU A 318 2.72 32.99 5.62
N TRP A 319 2.84 31.88 4.90
CA TRP A 319 3.60 31.81 3.67
C TRP A 319 2.92 32.55 2.51
N GLU A 320 1.61 32.39 2.34
CA GLU A 320 0.80 33.18 1.39
C GLU A 320 0.91 34.68 1.66
N ALA A 321 0.99 35.09 2.93
CA ALA A 321 1.18 36.49 3.29
C ALA A 321 2.60 37.00 3.07
N ALA A 322 3.62 36.14 3.23
CA ALA A 322 5.02 36.46 3.02
C ALA A 322 5.41 36.48 1.53
N GLN A 323 4.76 35.65 0.72
CA GLN A 323 4.85 35.73 -0.72
C GLN A 323 3.92 36.85 -1.21
N ASP A 324 4.46 38.04 -1.41
CA ASP A 324 3.79 39.18 -2.09
C ASP A 324 3.49 38.88 -3.58
N GLN A 325 3.46 37.60 -3.96
CA GLN A 325 3.28 37.13 -5.31
C GLN A 325 1.82 36.73 -5.51
N ARG A 326 1.16 37.53 -6.34
CA ARG A 326 0.04 37.11 -7.18
C ARG A 326 0.37 35.70 -7.69
N THR A 327 -0.26 34.66 -7.13
CA THR A 327 -0.41 33.40 -7.85
C THR A 327 -1.02 33.79 -9.20
N GLU A 328 -0.19 33.92 -10.22
CA GLU A 328 -0.63 34.19 -11.57
C GLU A 328 -1.49 32.98 -11.93
N TRP A 329 -2.80 33.18 -11.87
CA TRP A 329 -3.75 32.22 -12.38
C TRP A 329 -3.30 31.90 -13.80
N VAL A 330 -3.12 30.61 -14.10
CA VAL A 330 -3.02 30.17 -15.48
C VAL A 330 -4.41 30.35 -16.09
N ILE A 331 -4.72 31.59 -16.45
CA ILE A 331 -5.87 31.93 -17.26
C ILE A 331 -5.57 31.30 -18.61
N ARG A 332 -6.31 30.26 -18.96
CA ARG A 332 -6.20 29.66 -20.29
C ARG A 332 -6.54 30.72 -21.34
N LYS A 333 -6.04 30.53 -22.55
CA LYS A 333 -6.32 31.41 -23.70
C LYS A 333 -7.82 31.59 -23.98
N ASP A 334 -8.68 30.71 -23.49
CA ASP A 334 -10.14 30.78 -23.59
C ASP A 334 -10.82 31.62 -22.48
N GLY A 335 -10.03 32.27 -21.62
CA GLY A 335 -10.52 33.06 -20.48
C GLY A 335 -11.00 32.21 -19.30
N LYS A 336 -10.95 30.87 -19.38
CA LYS A 336 -11.27 30.01 -18.24
C LYS A 336 -10.07 29.91 -17.32
N ILE A 337 -10.32 30.11 -16.04
CA ILE A 337 -9.34 29.79 -15.00
C ILE A 337 -9.16 28.28 -15.02
N GLN A 338 -7.96 27.80 -15.38
CA GLN A 338 -7.65 26.40 -15.24
C GLN A 338 -7.60 26.08 -13.75
N GLU A 339 -8.46 25.17 -13.30
CA GLU A 339 -8.30 24.52 -12.00
C GLU A 339 -6.91 23.89 -12.03
N ASN A 340 -5.97 24.51 -11.31
CA ASN A 340 -4.67 23.89 -11.11
C ASN A 340 -4.96 22.57 -10.38
N THR A 341 -4.48 21.44 -10.87
CA THR A 341 -4.65 20.13 -10.24
C THR A 341 -4.25 20.18 -8.75
N GLU A 342 -3.30 21.05 -8.41
CA GLU A 342 -2.90 21.37 -7.04
C GLU A 342 -4.05 21.88 -6.14
N THR A 343 -5.00 22.66 -6.67
CA THR A 343 -6.16 23.12 -5.90
C THR A 343 -7.16 22.01 -5.58
N GLY A 344 -7.32 21.03 -6.48
CA GLY A 344 -8.16 19.86 -6.25
C GLY A 344 -7.58 18.93 -5.19
N ASP A 345 -6.28 18.66 -5.27
CA ASP A 345 -5.57 17.79 -4.32
C ASP A 345 -5.44 18.44 -2.95
N TYR A 346 -5.17 19.75 -2.89
CA TYR A 346 -5.16 20.50 -1.64
C TYR A 346 -6.51 20.49 -0.93
N TRP A 347 -7.61 20.65 -1.68
CA TRP A 347 -8.95 20.52 -1.11
C TRP A 347 -9.16 19.14 -0.49
N ARG A 348 -8.96 18.07 -1.27
CA ARG A 348 -9.27 16.70 -0.82
C ARG A 348 -8.38 16.22 0.32
N GLY A 349 -7.08 16.53 0.26
CA GLY A 349 -6.10 15.99 1.19
C GLY A 349 -5.85 16.84 2.44
N THR A 350 -6.33 18.09 2.50
CA THR A 350 -6.05 18.98 3.64
C THR A 350 -7.26 19.79 4.05
N PHE A 351 -7.88 20.53 3.13
CA PHE A 351 -8.91 21.48 3.54
C PHE A 351 -10.25 20.81 3.90
N GLU A 352 -10.75 19.90 3.05
CA GLU A 352 -11.99 19.16 3.30
C GLU A 352 -11.97 18.37 4.62
N PRO A 353 -10.93 17.56 4.91
CA PRO A 353 -10.88 16.83 6.18
C PRO A 353 -10.81 17.74 7.41
N LEU A 354 -10.15 18.90 7.30
CA LEU A 354 -10.10 19.85 8.41
C LEU A 354 -11.46 20.50 8.67
N VAL A 355 -12.17 20.94 7.63
CA VAL A 355 -13.52 21.49 7.76
C VAL A 355 -14.45 20.45 8.38
N GLU A 356 -14.41 19.22 7.86
CA GLU A 356 -15.19 18.10 8.41
C GLU A 356 -14.87 17.86 9.89
N ALA A 357 -13.60 17.81 10.27
CA ALA A 357 -13.17 17.64 11.66
C ALA A 357 -13.67 18.76 12.57
N LEU A 358 -13.59 20.03 12.15
CA LEU A 358 -14.09 21.17 12.93
C LEU A 358 -15.59 21.10 13.15
N LEU A 359 -16.36 20.74 12.12
CA LEU A 359 -17.82 20.59 12.25
C LEU A 359 -18.20 19.44 13.20
N TRP A 360 -17.51 18.29 13.12
CA TRP A 360 -17.72 17.18 14.07
C TRP A 360 -17.33 17.51 15.51
N LEU A 361 -16.35 18.40 15.70
CA LEU A 361 -15.93 18.91 17.01
C LEU A 361 -16.82 20.06 17.53
N GLY A 362 -17.85 20.47 16.76
CA GLY A 362 -18.75 21.57 17.13
C GLY A 362 -18.19 22.98 16.90
N ASP A 363 -17.04 23.11 16.25
CA ASP A 363 -16.40 24.39 15.95
C ASP A 363 -16.86 24.96 14.60
N ALA A 364 -18.18 25.15 14.48
CA ALA A 364 -18.84 25.60 13.26
C ALA A 364 -18.39 27.01 12.81
N GLY A 365 -18.09 27.90 13.77
CA GLY A 365 -17.60 29.24 13.49
C GLY A 365 -16.23 29.21 12.81
N LYS A 366 -15.28 28.44 13.35
CA LYS A 366 -13.95 28.32 12.75
C LYS A 366 -13.99 27.67 11.36
N ALA A 367 -14.88 26.72 11.15
CA ALA A 367 -15.11 26.11 9.84
C ALA A 367 -15.64 27.13 8.82
N ASP A 368 -16.60 27.98 9.20
CA ASP A 368 -17.12 29.05 8.33
C ASP A 368 -16.04 30.07 7.97
N ASP A 369 -15.27 30.54 8.97
CA ASP A 369 -14.16 31.46 8.76
C ASP A 369 -13.16 30.92 7.74
N LEU A 370 -12.78 29.64 7.88
CA LEU A 370 -11.86 28.98 6.95
C LEU A 370 -12.40 28.94 5.52
N VAL A 371 -13.66 28.51 5.34
CA VAL A 371 -14.29 28.42 4.02
C VAL A 371 -14.40 29.79 3.36
N ARG A 372 -14.86 30.80 4.11
CA ARG A 372 -15.01 32.18 3.60
C ARG A 372 -13.68 32.81 3.26
N GLU A 373 -12.67 32.68 4.13
CA GLU A 373 -11.33 33.18 3.85
C GLU A 373 -10.78 32.54 2.58
N ARG A 374 -10.87 31.20 2.45
CA ARG A 374 -10.37 30.49 1.28
C ARG A 374 -11.11 30.91 0.02
N PHE A 375 -12.44 31.06 0.07
CA PHE A 375 -13.23 31.54 -1.06
C PHE A 375 -12.89 32.99 -1.44
N GLY A 376 -12.65 33.85 -0.46
CA GLY A 376 -12.27 35.25 -0.68
C GLY A 376 -10.92 35.38 -1.38
N LYS A 377 -9.92 34.60 -0.94
CA LYS A 377 -8.58 34.56 -1.56
C LYS A 377 -8.58 33.82 -2.91
N HIS A 378 -9.28 32.70 -2.98
CA HIS A 378 -9.32 31.81 -4.13
C HIS A 378 -10.78 31.46 -4.47
N PRO A 379 -11.46 32.29 -5.27
CA PRO A 379 -12.87 32.11 -5.57
C PRO A 379 -13.10 31.02 -6.63
N TRP A 380 -12.67 29.81 -6.30
CA TRP A 380 -12.87 28.63 -7.10
C TRP A 380 -14.36 28.24 -7.07
N SER A 381 -14.99 28.14 -8.24
CA SER A 381 -16.44 27.93 -8.39
C SER A 381 -16.93 26.61 -7.80
N GLY A 382 -16.05 25.60 -7.66
CA GLY A 382 -16.39 24.33 -7.01
C GLY A 382 -16.37 24.38 -5.48
N LEU A 383 -15.72 25.37 -4.87
CA LEU A 383 -15.53 25.45 -3.41
C LEU A 383 -16.86 25.53 -2.65
N PRO A 384 -17.81 26.44 -3.01
CA PRO A 384 -19.11 26.55 -2.34
C PRO A 384 -19.88 25.23 -2.27
N ALA A 385 -19.99 24.53 -3.41
CA ALA A 385 -20.75 23.29 -3.51
C ALA A 385 -20.08 22.14 -2.73
N ARG A 386 -18.74 22.02 -2.79
CA ARG A 386 -18.04 20.98 -2.01
C ARG A 386 -18.11 21.24 -0.51
N ALA A 387 -17.94 22.50 -0.06
CA ALA A 387 -18.08 22.85 1.34
C ALA A 387 -19.51 22.56 1.85
N ALA A 388 -20.53 22.95 1.09
CA ALA A 388 -21.93 22.65 1.44
C ALA A 388 -22.20 21.15 1.58
N ALA A 389 -21.62 20.32 0.70
CA ALA A 389 -21.71 18.87 0.81
C ALA A 389 -21.08 18.34 2.11
N VAL A 390 -19.92 18.86 2.52
CA VAL A 390 -19.28 18.51 3.81
C VAL A 390 -20.19 18.90 4.99
N ALA A 391 -20.76 20.11 4.97
CA ALA A 391 -21.68 20.56 6.01
C ALA A 391 -22.91 19.64 6.14
N LEU A 392 -23.51 19.24 5.01
CA LEU A 392 -24.63 18.29 5.02
C LEU A 392 -24.25 16.94 5.64
N ARG A 393 -23.08 16.39 5.30
CA ARG A 393 -22.59 15.14 5.92
C ARG A 393 -22.39 15.27 7.43
N CYS A 394 -22.10 16.48 7.91
CA CYS A 394 -21.91 16.78 9.34
C CYS A 394 -23.19 17.29 10.01
N ASN A 395 -24.36 17.18 9.37
CA ASN A 395 -25.66 17.66 9.87
C ASN A 395 -25.73 19.18 10.14
N GLN A 396 -25.04 19.99 9.34
CA GLN A 396 -24.96 21.45 9.47
C GLN A 396 -25.72 22.15 8.33
N SER A 397 -27.02 21.91 8.21
CA SER A 397 -27.86 22.41 7.10
C SER A 397 -27.84 23.93 6.91
N ASN A 398 -27.73 24.69 8.01
CA ASN A 398 -27.64 26.14 7.95
C ASN A 398 -26.35 26.60 7.27
N LEU A 399 -25.20 26.02 7.63
CA LEU A 399 -23.92 26.31 6.97
C LEU A 399 -23.92 25.85 5.51
N ALA A 400 -24.54 24.70 5.21
CA ALA A 400 -24.66 24.23 3.84
C ALA A 400 -25.41 25.23 2.94
N ALA A 401 -26.51 25.80 3.43
CA ALA A 401 -27.26 26.84 2.72
C ALA A 401 -26.43 28.13 2.55
N GLN A 402 -25.75 28.57 3.61
CA GLN A 402 -24.90 29.76 3.58
C GLN A 402 -23.74 29.61 2.59
N TRP A 403 -23.03 28.49 2.61
CA TRP A 403 -21.91 28.24 1.70
C TRP A 403 -22.38 28.06 0.26
N SER A 404 -23.52 27.42 0.01
CA SER A 404 -24.10 27.35 -1.34
C SER A 404 -24.38 28.73 -1.93
N ALA A 405 -24.86 29.67 -1.10
CA ALA A 405 -25.14 31.04 -1.53
C ALA A 405 -23.88 31.83 -1.92
N LEU A 406 -22.69 31.47 -1.43
CA LEU A 406 -21.42 32.11 -1.83
C LEU A 406 -21.17 31.98 -3.34
N GLY A 407 -21.63 30.89 -3.96
CA GLY A 407 -21.46 30.65 -5.39
C GLY A 407 -22.51 31.33 -6.28
N ALA A 408 -23.64 31.78 -5.72
CA ALA A 408 -24.75 32.35 -6.50
C ALA A 408 -24.58 33.84 -6.85
N GLY A 409 -23.64 34.53 -6.20
CA GLY A 409 -23.38 35.97 -6.38
C GLY A 409 -22.34 36.30 -7.47
N LYS A 410 -21.96 35.34 -8.31
CA LYS A 410 -21.04 35.50 -9.44
C LYS A 410 -21.67 34.89 -10.68
#